data_AF-A0A8X7QHJ5-F1
#
_entry.id   AF-A0A8X7QHJ5-F1
#
_cell.length_a   1.000
_cell.length_b   1.000
_cell.length_c   1.000
_cell.angle_alpha   90.00
_cell.angle_beta   90.00
_cell.angle_gamma   90.00
#
_symmetry.space_group_name_H-M   'P 1'
#
loop_
_entity.id
_entity.type
_entity.pdbx_description
1 polymer ?
#
loop_
_entity_poly.entity_id
_entity_poly.type
_entity_poly.pdbx_seq_one_letter_code
_entity_poly.pdbx_strand_id
1 'polypeptide(L)'
;MMSGFGLGESHGSTKLVRIVVVGETRTRKSSLIMAAVPDHNHPDPRIPPLNSYNNVLWVGLYLNIMVFFSIDVSVNNICRPEDKGDIIREVKEADAIVLTFAMDRLETLDRLSEYWLLLFRHLKVRVPIVVAGYSVIQKEHNTIDTEEITTPIRQQCREIEICIEWSAPRLSDISWLAQAVFVQAQIAAMNHIGPVYDQVTNSLKPRCVAALEHIFELNACDNDYILSDDGLNHINARCFSIPLMPSRCRALIKSVQELCPEGVKENRLTVDGFLVLITKLIMDRKLRTLWTMLRTFGYNNDIRLVDEMIPYSSFKRILDQSVELTNEAIGSLRRVYHRFNNLGPQMMESLFETAPER
;
A
#
# COMPACT_ATOMS: atom_id res chain seq x y z
N MET A 1 4.85 -8.52 -27.75
CA MET A 1 5.11 -7.07 -27.74
C MET A 1 4.19 -6.43 -26.70
N MET A 2 4.66 -6.31 -25.47
CA MET A 2 4.05 -5.48 -24.43
C MET A 2 5.22 -4.81 -23.71
N SER A 3 5.65 -3.71 -24.29
CA SER A 3 6.74 -2.87 -23.80
C SER A 3 6.20 -1.81 -22.85
N GLY A 4 6.85 -1.67 -21.70
CA GLY A 4 7.06 -0.38 -21.05
C GLY A 4 5.88 0.23 -20.31
N PHE A 5 5.60 -0.26 -19.11
CA PHE A 5 5.06 0.62 -18.06
C PHE A 5 6.25 1.24 -17.32
N GLY A 6 6.70 2.39 -17.81
CA GLY A 6 7.59 3.28 -17.05
C GLY A 6 6.77 3.95 -15.96
N LEU A 7 6.79 3.38 -14.75
CA LEU A 7 6.46 4.12 -13.54
C LEU A 7 7.68 4.99 -13.22
N GLY A 8 7.47 6.31 -13.22
CA GLY A 8 8.51 7.27 -12.89
C GLY A 8 9.17 6.93 -11.55
N GLU A 9 10.50 6.85 -11.59
CA GLU A 9 11.36 6.61 -10.44
C GLU A 9 11.19 7.75 -9.43
N SER A 10 10.52 7.49 -8.31
CA SER A 10 10.69 8.30 -7.11
C SER A 10 11.79 7.66 -6.27
N HIS A 11 12.94 8.32 -6.15
CA HIS A 11 14.03 7.93 -5.25
C HIS A 11 13.66 8.24 -3.78
N GLY A 12 12.55 7.69 -3.30
CA GLY A 12 12.27 7.62 -1.87
C GLY A 12 13.14 6.54 -1.23
N SER A 13 13.73 6.82 -0.07
CA SER A 13 14.56 5.91 0.75
C SER A 13 14.23 4.42 0.53
N THR A 14 15.22 3.60 0.19
CA THR A 14 15.10 2.16 -0.06
C THR A 14 14.79 1.41 1.24
N LYS A 15 13.58 1.61 1.77
CA LYS A 15 13.09 0.89 2.94
C LYS A 15 12.92 -0.57 2.53
N LEU A 16 13.71 -1.41 3.17
CA LEU A 16 13.60 -2.87 3.07
C LEU A 16 12.22 -3.29 3.55
N VAL A 17 11.53 -4.12 2.77
CA VAL A 17 10.21 -4.67 3.13
C VAL A 17 10.41 -6.13 3.52
N ARG A 18 10.13 -6.48 4.78
CA ARG A 18 10.22 -7.84 5.27
C ARG A 18 8.91 -8.59 5.02
N ILE A 19 8.97 -9.63 4.18
CA ILE A 19 7.82 -10.47 3.85
C ILE A 19 8.01 -11.85 4.47
N VAL A 20 7.11 -12.22 5.38
CA VAL A 20 7.18 -13.51 6.06
C VAL A 20 6.18 -14.48 5.43
N VAL A 21 6.66 -15.64 4.95
CA VAL A 21 5.82 -16.70 4.37
C VAL A 21 5.52 -17.75 5.45
N VAL A 22 4.25 -17.98 5.73
CA VAL A 22 3.78 -18.93 6.75
C VAL A 22 2.60 -19.74 6.23
N GLY A 23 2.32 -20.87 6.88
CA GLY A 23 1.20 -21.73 6.51
C GLY A 23 1.44 -23.20 6.86
N GLU A 24 0.41 -24.00 6.67
CA GLU A 24 0.38 -25.41 7.09
C GLU A 24 1.47 -26.28 6.44
N THR A 25 1.63 -27.50 6.95
CA THR A 25 2.48 -28.50 6.29
C THR A 25 2.06 -28.72 4.84
N ARG A 26 3.08 -28.89 3.97
CA ARG A 26 2.89 -29.25 2.55
C ARG A 26 2.07 -28.24 1.74
N THR A 27 2.00 -26.99 2.17
CA THR A 27 1.40 -25.85 1.43
C THR A 27 2.35 -25.23 0.39
N ARG A 28 3.49 -25.90 0.12
CA ARG A 28 4.48 -25.53 -0.91
C ARG A 28 5.17 -24.16 -0.70
N LYS A 29 5.32 -23.72 0.55
CA LYS A 29 6.04 -22.49 0.93
C LYS A 29 7.42 -22.37 0.28
N SER A 30 8.28 -23.38 0.44
CA SER A 30 9.63 -23.38 -0.14
C SER A 30 9.58 -23.35 -1.67
N SER A 31 8.61 -24.03 -2.29
CA SER A 31 8.44 -24.00 -3.75
C SER A 31 7.97 -22.63 -4.25
N LEU A 32 7.09 -21.94 -3.52
CA LEU A 32 6.65 -20.58 -3.84
C LEU A 32 7.84 -19.62 -3.83
N ILE A 33 8.71 -19.73 -2.82
CA ILE A 33 9.90 -18.90 -2.69
C ILE A 33 10.87 -19.19 -3.84
N MET A 34 11.19 -20.46 -4.08
CA MET A 34 12.11 -20.85 -5.16
C MET A 34 11.59 -20.47 -6.54
N ALA A 35 10.28 -20.58 -6.79
CA ALA A 35 9.67 -20.20 -8.07
C ALA A 35 9.73 -18.69 -8.33
N ALA A 36 9.78 -17.87 -7.27
CA ALA A 36 9.90 -16.42 -7.39
C ALA A 36 11.34 -15.95 -7.65
N VAL A 37 12.35 -16.79 -7.42
CA VAL A 37 13.76 -16.46 -7.68
C VAL A 37 14.03 -16.53 -9.19
N PRO A 38 14.55 -15.45 -9.82
CA PRO A 38 14.90 -15.46 -11.24
C PRO A 38 16.02 -16.45 -11.52
N ASP A 39 16.01 -17.05 -12.73
CA ASP A 39 16.95 -18.11 -13.13
C ASP A 39 18.45 -17.77 -13.01
N HIS A 40 18.83 -16.50 -12.94
CA HIS A 40 20.22 -16.07 -12.77
C HIS A 40 20.71 -16.06 -11.31
N ASN A 41 19.80 -16.21 -10.34
CA ASN A 41 20.09 -16.20 -8.90
C ASN A 41 19.83 -17.57 -8.24
N HIS A 42 19.71 -18.65 -9.04
CA HIS A 42 19.69 -20.00 -8.46
C HIS A 42 21.01 -20.22 -7.70
N PRO A 43 20.96 -20.53 -6.40
CA PRO A 43 22.15 -20.86 -5.66
C PRO A 43 22.84 -22.07 -6.33
N ASP A 44 24.16 -21.98 -6.55
CA ASP A 44 25.00 -23.06 -7.08
C ASP A 44 24.62 -24.41 -6.41
N PRO A 45 24.42 -25.52 -7.17
CA PRO A 45 24.09 -26.85 -6.62
C PRO A 45 25.10 -27.41 -5.60
N ARG A 46 26.20 -26.71 -5.33
CA ARG A 46 27.15 -27.01 -4.24
C ARG A 46 26.79 -26.41 -2.87
N ILE A 47 25.67 -25.70 -2.75
CA ILE A 47 25.19 -25.21 -1.45
C ILE A 47 24.54 -26.39 -0.71
N PRO A 48 24.93 -26.67 0.56
CA PRO A 48 24.39 -27.79 1.33
C PRO A 48 22.86 -27.70 1.45
N PRO A 49 22.14 -28.80 1.74
CA PRO A 49 20.70 -28.76 1.94
C PRO A 49 20.35 -27.62 2.89
N LEU A 50 19.43 -26.76 2.44
CA LEU A 50 19.05 -25.51 3.07
C LEU A 50 18.66 -25.77 4.53
N ASN A 51 19.59 -25.51 5.46
CA ASN A 51 19.27 -25.53 6.89
C ASN A 51 18.24 -24.41 7.18
N SER A 52 17.36 -24.64 8.14
CA SER A 52 16.16 -23.84 8.52
C SER A 52 16.36 -22.34 8.82
N TYR A 53 17.55 -21.81 8.62
CA TYR A 53 17.91 -20.42 8.87
C TYR A 53 18.89 -20.00 7.79
N ASN A 54 18.41 -19.44 6.68
CA ASN A 54 19.25 -18.57 5.85
C ASN A 54 18.40 -17.64 4.99
N ASN A 55 18.75 -16.36 5.08
CA ASN A 55 18.12 -15.22 4.44
C ASN A 55 18.39 -15.26 2.92
N VAL A 56 17.36 -15.49 2.11
CA VAL A 56 17.48 -15.37 0.66
C VAL A 56 17.28 -13.89 0.30
N LEU A 57 18.34 -13.26 -0.19
CA LEU A 57 18.33 -11.89 -0.66
C LEU A 57 17.69 -11.81 -2.04
N TRP A 58 16.49 -11.23 -2.13
CA TRP A 58 15.85 -10.96 -3.42
C TRP A 58 15.97 -9.47 -3.77
N VAL A 59 16.62 -9.18 -4.89
CA VAL A 59 16.63 -7.84 -5.51
C VAL A 59 15.71 -7.90 -6.71
N GLY A 60 14.46 -7.50 -6.50
CA GLY A 60 13.50 -7.32 -7.57
C GLY A 60 13.75 -6.01 -8.31
N LEU A 61 14.02 -6.10 -9.61
CA LEU A 61 14.17 -4.96 -10.52
C LEU A 61 12.94 -4.04 -10.62
N TYR A 62 11.80 -4.41 -10.05
CA TYR A 62 10.58 -3.61 -10.19
C TYR A 62 10.49 -2.43 -9.22
N LEU A 63 11.25 -2.41 -8.12
CA LEU A 63 11.10 -1.37 -7.09
C LEU A 63 12.39 -0.99 -6.31
N ASN A 64 13.59 -1.48 -6.65
CA ASN A 64 14.83 -1.21 -5.88
C ASN A 64 14.68 -1.41 -4.37
N ILE A 65 13.88 -2.40 -3.97
CA ILE A 65 13.61 -2.71 -2.56
C ILE A 65 14.00 -4.16 -2.34
N MET A 66 14.82 -4.36 -1.33
CA MET A 66 15.32 -5.67 -0.94
C MET A 66 14.30 -6.34 -0.01
N VAL A 67 13.90 -7.55 -0.40
CA VAL A 67 12.87 -8.34 0.26
C VAL A 67 13.56 -9.40 1.10
N PHE A 68 13.26 -9.44 2.39
CA PHE A 68 13.74 -10.49 3.30
C PHE A 68 12.73 -11.62 3.36
N PHE A 69 13.17 -12.88 3.20
CA PHE A 69 12.32 -14.07 3.08
C PHE A 69 12.43 -15.08 4.23
N SER A 70 11.25 -15.38 4.78
CA SER A 70 10.67 -16.68 5.19
C SER A 70 11.41 -17.69 6.06
N ILE A 71 10.79 -18.02 7.20
CA ILE A 71 10.93 -19.31 7.89
C ILE A 71 9.79 -20.25 7.46
N ASP A 72 10.11 -21.42 6.91
CA ASP A 72 9.14 -22.50 6.66
C ASP A 72 8.67 -23.09 7.99
N VAL A 73 7.63 -22.50 8.59
CA VAL A 73 7.06 -23.06 9.81
C VAL A 73 5.79 -23.82 9.51
N SER A 74 5.95 -25.13 9.49
CA SER A 74 4.84 -26.09 9.47
C SER A 74 4.38 -26.36 10.90
N VAL A 75 3.08 -26.32 11.15
CA VAL A 75 2.48 -26.57 12.48
C VAL A 75 2.82 -27.96 13.03
N ASN A 76 3.11 -28.95 12.17
CA ASN A 76 3.50 -30.30 12.61
C ASN A 76 5.02 -30.51 12.76
N ASN A 77 5.85 -29.50 12.48
CA ASN A 77 7.27 -29.49 12.89
C ASN A 77 7.49 -28.67 14.18
N ILE A 78 6.41 -28.24 14.85
CA ILE A 78 6.45 -27.75 16.23
C ILE A 78 6.71 -28.96 17.15
N CYS A 79 7.91 -29.51 17.09
CA CYS A 79 8.39 -30.46 18.08
C CYS A 79 9.17 -29.75 19.20
N ARG A 80 9.52 -28.47 19.03
CA ARG A 80 10.28 -27.70 20.03
C ARG A 80 9.61 -26.36 20.36
N PRO A 81 9.62 -25.93 21.63
CA PRO A 81 9.12 -24.63 22.05
C PRO A 81 9.93 -23.45 21.47
N GLU A 82 11.18 -23.71 21.06
CA GLU A 82 12.08 -22.76 20.40
C GLU A 82 11.54 -22.31 19.03
N ASP A 83 11.07 -23.25 18.20
CA ASP A 83 10.54 -22.96 16.85
C ASP A 83 9.29 -22.05 16.87
N LYS A 84 8.49 -22.11 17.95
CA LYS A 84 7.35 -21.20 18.15
C LYS A 84 7.80 -19.78 18.48
N GLY A 85 8.87 -19.64 19.26
CA GLY A 85 9.44 -18.34 19.61
C GLY A 85 9.96 -17.60 18.38
N ASP A 86 10.60 -18.33 17.47
CA ASP A 86 11.11 -17.78 16.23
C ASP A 86 10.00 -17.31 15.28
N ILE A 87 8.92 -18.08 15.08
CA ILE A 87 7.74 -17.60 14.30
C ILE A 87 7.23 -16.28 14.84
N ILE A 88 7.06 -16.19 16.16
CA ILE A 88 6.48 -15.02 16.81
C ILE A 88 7.39 -13.81 16.60
N ARG A 89 8.71 -13.98 16.69
CA ARG A 89 9.69 -12.92 16.41
C ARG A 89 9.58 -12.45 14.97
N GLU A 90 9.64 -13.37 14.00
CA GLU A 90 9.57 -13.02 12.59
C GLU A 90 8.28 -12.33 12.20
N VAL A 91 7.15 -12.86 12.65
CA VAL A 91 5.81 -12.34 12.33
C VAL A 91 5.58 -10.96 12.97
N LYS A 92 6.19 -10.68 14.13
CA LYS A 92 6.14 -9.35 14.75
C LYS A 92 6.97 -8.31 14.02
N GLU A 93 8.06 -8.72 13.39
CA GLU A 93 8.97 -7.83 12.64
C GLU A 93 8.61 -7.72 11.15
N ALA A 94 7.59 -8.47 10.69
CA ALA A 94 7.13 -8.47 9.31
C ALA A 94 6.47 -7.15 8.92
N ASP A 95 6.68 -6.71 7.67
CA ASP A 95 5.95 -5.60 7.04
C ASP A 95 4.75 -6.09 6.22
N ALA A 96 4.76 -7.37 5.80
CA ALA A 96 3.62 -8.09 5.23
C ALA A 96 3.78 -9.60 5.44
N ILE A 97 2.65 -10.32 5.45
CA ILE A 97 2.62 -11.77 5.64
C ILE A 97 2.02 -12.44 4.41
N VAL A 98 2.71 -13.45 3.87
CA VAL A 98 2.17 -14.36 2.86
C VAL A 98 1.72 -15.64 3.54
N LEU A 99 0.42 -15.90 3.50
CA LEU A 99 -0.19 -17.06 4.14
C LEU A 99 -0.56 -18.10 3.09
N THR A 100 0.14 -19.23 3.06
CA THR A 100 -0.04 -20.26 2.05
C THR A 100 -1.05 -21.32 2.48
N PHE A 101 -1.89 -21.78 1.55
CA PHE A 101 -2.77 -22.93 1.75
C PHE A 101 -2.82 -23.80 0.50
N ALA A 102 -3.32 -25.03 0.67
CA ALA A 102 -3.43 -26.00 -0.41
C ALA A 102 -4.91 -26.15 -0.80
N MET A 103 -5.23 -25.89 -2.07
CA MET A 103 -6.60 -25.90 -2.59
C MET A 103 -7.23 -27.30 -2.58
N ASP A 104 -6.39 -28.34 -2.62
CA ASP A 104 -6.78 -29.74 -2.54
C ASP A 104 -7.12 -30.19 -1.10
N ARG A 105 -6.81 -29.37 -0.09
CA ARG A 105 -7.00 -29.68 1.32
C ARG A 105 -7.69 -28.52 2.05
N LEU A 106 -9.02 -28.57 2.09
CA LEU A 106 -9.86 -27.57 2.76
C LEU A 106 -9.51 -27.39 4.25
N GLU A 107 -9.01 -28.43 4.93
CA GLU A 107 -8.49 -28.33 6.29
C GLU A 107 -7.40 -27.26 6.44
N THR A 108 -6.58 -27.04 5.40
CA THR A 108 -5.53 -26.01 5.43
C THR A 108 -6.09 -24.59 5.26
N LEU A 109 -7.26 -24.47 4.62
CA LEU A 109 -8.01 -23.22 4.51
C LEU A 109 -8.67 -22.88 5.85
N ASP A 110 -9.31 -23.85 6.51
CA ASP A 110 -9.95 -23.66 7.81
C ASP A 110 -8.92 -23.21 8.87
N ARG A 111 -7.74 -23.84 8.85
CA ARG A 111 -6.59 -23.48 9.70
C ARG A 111 -6.11 -22.04 9.51
N LEU A 112 -6.32 -21.42 8.35
CA LEU A 112 -5.98 -20.00 8.16
C LEU A 112 -6.79 -19.16 9.15
N SER A 113 -8.10 -19.36 9.19
CA SER A 113 -9.02 -18.62 10.05
C SER A 113 -8.90 -19.02 11.51
N GLU A 114 -8.85 -20.32 11.80
CA GLU A 114 -8.91 -20.86 13.16
C GLU A 114 -7.60 -20.74 13.94
N TYR A 115 -6.46 -20.74 13.26
CA TYR A 115 -5.16 -20.71 13.92
C TYR A 115 -4.34 -19.47 13.54
N TRP A 116 -4.02 -19.30 12.26
CA TRP A 116 -3.07 -18.27 11.82
C TRP A 116 -3.58 -16.86 12.06
N LEU A 117 -4.81 -16.55 11.63
CA LEU A 117 -5.40 -15.24 11.84
C LEU A 117 -5.64 -14.93 13.33
N LEU A 118 -6.07 -15.92 14.13
CA LEU A 118 -6.19 -15.75 15.57
C LEU A 118 -4.84 -15.50 16.24
N LEU A 119 -3.78 -16.20 15.81
CA LEU A 119 -2.42 -15.99 16.30
C LEU A 119 -1.95 -14.56 15.99
N PHE A 120 -2.12 -14.08 14.77
CA PHE A 120 -1.70 -12.71 14.40
C PHE A 120 -2.46 -11.65 15.21
N ARG A 121 -3.77 -11.84 15.41
CA ARG A 121 -4.60 -10.97 16.27
C ARG A 121 -4.11 -10.98 17.72
N HIS A 122 -3.79 -12.16 18.27
CA HIS A 122 -3.26 -12.29 19.63
C HIS A 122 -1.90 -11.59 19.79
N LEU A 123 -1.03 -11.71 18.78
CA LEU A 123 0.27 -11.04 18.75
C LEU A 123 0.17 -9.53 18.45
N LYS A 124 -1.05 -9.00 18.19
CA LYS A 124 -1.33 -7.62 17.79
C LYS A 124 -0.59 -7.20 16.52
N VAL A 125 -0.37 -8.14 15.62
CA VAL A 125 0.27 -7.89 14.33
C VAL A 125 -0.78 -7.28 13.40
N ARG A 126 -0.51 -6.06 12.92
CA ARG A 126 -1.44 -5.26 12.09
C ARG A 126 -0.92 -5.04 10.68
N VAL A 127 -0.13 -5.97 10.15
CA VAL A 127 0.42 -5.90 8.79
C VAL A 127 -0.51 -6.61 7.81
N PRO A 128 -0.46 -6.27 6.51
CA PRO A 128 -1.38 -6.83 5.55
C PRO A 128 -1.04 -8.29 5.24
N ILE A 129 -2.07 -9.08 4.95
CA ILE A 129 -1.96 -10.51 4.68
C ILE A 129 -2.33 -10.78 3.23
N VAL A 130 -1.43 -11.44 2.51
CA VAL A 130 -1.64 -11.98 1.17
C VAL A 130 -1.81 -13.48 1.28
N VAL A 131 -2.95 -14.01 0.85
CA VAL A 131 -3.20 -15.45 0.87
C VAL A 131 -2.77 -16.05 -0.47
N ALA A 132 -1.93 -17.10 -0.43
CA ALA A 132 -1.40 -17.77 -1.61
C ALA A 132 -1.88 -19.23 -1.66
N GLY A 133 -2.82 -19.52 -2.56
CA GLY A 133 -3.37 -20.85 -2.77
C GLY A 133 -2.64 -21.61 -3.87
N TYR A 134 -2.34 -22.88 -3.64
CA TYR A 134 -1.79 -23.78 -4.66
C TYR A 134 -2.73 -24.94 -4.95
N SER A 135 -3.04 -25.20 -6.23
CA SER A 135 -3.75 -26.40 -6.69
C SER A 135 -2.84 -27.34 -7.48
N VAL A 136 -2.95 -28.65 -7.20
CA VAL A 136 -2.24 -29.72 -7.93
C VAL A 136 -3.10 -30.25 -9.10
N ILE A 137 -4.42 -30.10 -9.03
CA ILE A 137 -5.37 -30.77 -9.92
C ILE A 137 -5.56 -29.92 -11.19
N GLN A 138 -5.30 -30.51 -12.36
CA GLN A 138 -5.66 -29.91 -13.65
C GLN A 138 -7.18 -29.75 -13.69
N LYS A 139 -7.66 -28.51 -13.89
CA LYS A 139 -9.09 -28.16 -13.96
C LYS A 139 -9.72 -28.74 -15.23
N GLU A 140 -9.88 -30.05 -15.32
CA GLU A 140 -10.53 -30.69 -16.46
C GLU A 140 -12.02 -30.96 -16.22
N HIS A 141 -12.48 -31.20 -14.98
CA HIS A 141 -13.90 -31.61 -14.80
C HIS A 141 -14.67 -31.19 -13.52
N ASN A 142 -14.17 -30.33 -12.63
CA ASN A 142 -15.02 -29.72 -11.59
C ASN A 142 -14.46 -28.36 -11.16
N THR A 143 -15.17 -27.31 -11.53
CA THR A 143 -14.78 -25.90 -11.39
C THR A 143 -15.27 -25.35 -10.07
N ILE A 144 -14.62 -25.69 -8.96
CA ILE A 144 -14.74 -24.79 -7.82
C ILE A 144 -13.82 -23.61 -8.14
N ASP A 145 -14.42 -22.44 -8.36
CA ASP A 145 -13.65 -21.24 -8.65
C ASP A 145 -12.85 -20.85 -7.40
N THR A 146 -11.59 -20.46 -7.58
CA THR A 146 -10.74 -20.03 -6.47
C THR A 146 -11.33 -18.80 -5.79
N GLU A 147 -12.07 -17.99 -6.56
CA GLU A 147 -12.86 -16.89 -6.02
C GLU A 147 -13.99 -17.38 -5.10
N GLU A 148 -14.66 -18.50 -5.40
CA GLU A 148 -15.74 -19.06 -4.57
C GLU A 148 -15.21 -19.55 -3.20
N ILE A 149 -14.02 -20.17 -3.19
CA ILE A 149 -13.38 -20.66 -1.96
C ILE A 149 -12.83 -19.51 -1.11
N THR A 150 -12.26 -18.49 -1.75
CA THR A 150 -11.49 -17.45 -1.04
C THR A 150 -12.27 -16.16 -0.75
N THR A 151 -13.41 -15.94 -1.41
CA THR A 151 -14.29 -14.78 -1.13
C THR A 151 -14.83 -14.77 0.30
N PRO A 152 -15.33 -15.89 0.87
CA PRO A 152 -15.84 -15.90 2.23
C PRO A 152 -14.79 -15.48 3.25
N ILE A 153 -13.57 -16.03 3.17
CA ILE A 153 -12.50 -15.71 4.12
C ILE A 153 -12.04 -14.24 4.00
N ARG A 154 -12.03 -13.70 2.78
CA ARG A 154 -11.67 -12.29 2.53
C ARG A 154 -12.72 -11.29 3.01
N GLN A 155 -13.99 -11.68 2.99
CA GLN A 155 -15.10 -10.90 3.54
C GLN A 155 -15.10 -10.95 5.08
N GLN A 156 -14.83 -12.12 5.65
CA GLN A 156 -14.80 -12.33 7.10
C GLN A 156 -13.56 -11.70 7.76
N CYS A 157 -12.42 -11.68 7.06
CA CYS A 157 -11.15 -11.22 7.61
C CYS A 157 -10.63 -10.01 6.84
N ARG A 158 -10.75 -8.83 7.47
CA ARG A 158 -10.35 -7.55 6.87
C ARG A 158 -8.84 -7.41 6.71
N GLU A 159 -8.07 -8.20 7.43
CA GLU A 159 -6.61 -8.25 7.35
C GLU A 159 -6.10 -8.88 6.05
N ILE A 160 -6.94 -9.69 5.38
CA ILE A 160 -6.63 -10.28 4.08
C ILE A 160 -6.91 -9.25 2.98
N GLU A 161 -5.84 -8.80 2.32
CA GLU A 161 -5.95 -7.84 1.22
C GLU A 161 -6.35 -8.53 -0.08
N ILE A 162 -5.63 -9.60 -0.43
CA ILE A 162 -5.76 -10.32 -1.68
C ILE A 162 -5.49 -11.81 -1.50
N CYS A 163 -6.19 -12.61 -2.29
CA CYS A 163 -5.98 -14.05 -2.42
C CYS A 163 -5.49 -14.33 -3.84
N ILE A 164 -4.42 -15.10 -4.01
CA ILE A 164 -3.81 -15.40 -5.29
C ILE A 164 -3.67 -16.91 -5.42
N GLU A 165 -4.26 -17.47 -6.49
CA GLU A 165 -3.93 -18.82 -6.94
C GLU A 165 -2.63 -18.76 -7.73
N TRP A 166 -1.60 -19.47 -7.29
CA TRP A 166 -0.29 -19.49 -7.97
C TRP A 166 0.03 -20.83 -8.65
N SER A 167 -1.00 -21.61 -8.98
CA SER A 167 -0.89 -22.81 -9.83
C SER A 167 -1.10 -22.47 -11.31
N ALA A 168 -0.25 -23.02 -12.17
CA ALA A 168 -0.41 -22.92 -13.62
C ALA A 168 0.04 -24.19 -14.34
N PRO A 169 -0.50 -24.48 -15.55
CA PRO A 169 -0.08 -25.63 -16.36
C PRO A 169 1.36 -25.54 -16.86
N ARG A 170 1.88 -24.31 -17.07
CA ARG A 170 3.23 -24.05 -17.57
C ARG A 170 4.14 -23.57 -16.45
N LEU A 171 5.37 -24.08 -16.42
CA LEU A 171 6.39 -23.68 -15.44
C LEU A 171 6.74 -22.19 -15.52
N SER A 172 6.75 -21.59 -16.71
CA SER A 172 6.95 -20.14 -16.89
C SER A 172 5.89 -19.31 -16.18
N ASP A 173 4.65 -19.78 -16.24
CA ASP A 173 3.50 -19.08 -15.67
C ASP A 173 3.52 -19.23 -14.13
N ILE A 174 4.03 -20.34 -13.59
CA ILE A 174 4.24 -20.54 -12.15
C ILE A 174 5.24 -19.53 -11.59
N SER A 175 6.37 -19.30 -12.27
CA SER A 175 7.37 -18.33 -11.81
C SER A 175 6.81 -16.90 -11.78
N TRP A 176 6.08 -16.51 -12.84
CA TRP A 176 5.40 -15.22 -12.88
C TRP A 176 4.35 -15.07 -11.77
N LEU A 177 3.52 -16.08 -11.53
CA LEU A 177 2.51 -16.05 -10.47
C LEU A 177 3.15 -16.01 -9.08
N ALA A 178 4.24 -16.75 -8.86
CA ALA A 178 4.99 -16.70 -7.61
C ALA A 178 5.58 -15.29 -7.38
N GLN A 179 6.16 -14.67 -8.41
CA GLN A 179 6.60 -13.27 -8.36
C GLN A 179 5.44 -12.32 -8.06
N ALA A 180 4.27 -12.53 -8.67
CA ALA A 180 3.10 -11.72 -8.43
C ALA A 180 2.66 -11.75 -6.95
N VAL A 181 2.73 -12.91 -6.27
CA VAL A 181 2.44 -13.01 -4.82
C VAL A 181 3.31 -12.05 -4.01
N PHE A 182 4.62 -12.05 -4.26
CA PHE A 182 5.55 -11.20 -3.51
C PHE A 182 5.43 -9.72 -3.88
N VAL A 183 5.19 -9.41 -5.16
CA VAL A 183 4.91 -8.04 -5.60
C VAL A 183 3.65 -7.51 -4.94
N GLN A 184 2.58 -8.31 -4.84
CA GLN A 184 1.36 -7.88 -4.14
C GLN A 184 1.58 -7.70 -2.64
N ALA A 185 2.32 -8.58 -1.97
CA ALA A 185 2.67 -8.42 -0.57
C ALA A 185 3.51 -7.16 -0.31
N GLN A 186 4.41 -6.83 -1.23
CA GLN A 186 5.18 -5.59 -1.17
C GLN A 186 4.30 -4.35 -1.37
N ILE A 187 3.41 -4.36 -2.37
CA ILE A 187 2.46 -3.27 -2.63
C ILE A 187 1.57 -3.06 -1.39
N ALA A 188 1.10 -4.14 -0.77
CA ALA A 188 0.31 -4.11 0.44
C ALA A 188 1.07 -3.48 1.62
N ALA A 189 2.30 -3.93 1.87
CA ALA A 189 3.17 -3.38 2.92
C ALA A 189 3.40 -1.87 2.75
N MET A 190 3.63 -1.42 1.51
CA MET A 190 3.84 -0.01 1.21
C MET A 190 2.56 0.83 1.28
N ASN A 191 1.40 0.25 0.98
CA ASN A 191 0.12 0.94 0.92
C ASN A 191 -0.74 0.67 2.17
N HIS A 192 -0.09 0.61 3.33
CA HIS A 192 -0.74 0.28 4.59
C HIS A 192 -1.85 1.27 4.96
N ILE A 193 -2.96 0.78 5.51
CA ILE A 193 -4.09 1.61 5.93
C ILE A 193 -3.81 2.43 7.21
N GLY A 194 -2.89 1.95 8.05
CA GLY A 194 -2.63 2.49 9.38
C GLY A 194 -2.22 3.96 9.42
N PRO A 195 -1.34 4.46 8.53
CA PRO A 195 -1.01 5.88 8.48
C PRO A 195 -2.17 6.78 8.04
N VAL A 196 -3.07 6.26 7.20
CA VAL A 196 -4.12 7.07 6.54
C VAL A 196 -5.45 7.08 7.29
N TYR A 197 -5.81 5.98 7.95
CA TYR A 197 -7.15 5.77 8.48
C TYR A 197 -7.14 5.10 9.85
N ASP A 198 -7.97 5.61 10.75
CA ASP A 198 -8.24 4.97 12.03
C ASP A 198 -9.52 4.14 11.92
N GLN A 199 -9.35 2.82 11.98
CA GLN A 199 -10.46 1.86 11.90
C GLN A 199 -11.32 1.85 13.17
N VAL A 200 -10.83 2.36 14.30
CA VAL A 200 -11.57 2.41 15.57
C VAL A 200 -12.55 3.58 15.56
N THR A 201 -12.07 4.77 15.18
CA THR A 201 -12.90 5.98 15.08
C THR A 201 -13.63 6.09 13.74
N ASN A 202 -13.29 5.24 12.78
CA ASN A 202 -13.82 5.26 11.42
C ASN A 202 -13.61 6.63 10.75
N SER A 203 -12.42 7.19 10.90
CA SER A 203 -12.04 8.52 10.38
C SER A 203 -10.64 8.54 9.78
N LEU A 204 -10.41 9.46 8.84
CA LEU A 204 -9.06 9.76 8.36
C LEU A 204 -8.21 10.29 9.52
N LYS A 205 -6.92 9.96 9.51
CA LYS A 205 -5.98 10.49 10.52
C LYS A 205 -5.63 11.96 10.24
N PRO A 206 -5.35 12.78 11.26
CA PRO A 206 -5.08 14.22 11.11
C PRO A 206 -4.03 14.55 10.04
N ARG A 207 -2.85 13.92 10.10
CA ARG A 207 -1.81 14.06 9.07
C ARG A 207 -2.27 13.73 7.64
N CYS A 208 -3.10 12.69 7.48
CA CYS A 208 -3.65 12.33 6.18
C CYS A 208 -4.62 13.40 5.67
N VAL A 209 -5.47 13.94 6.55
CA VAL A 209 -6.36 15.06 6.24
C VAL A 209 -5.53 16.27 5.80
N ALA A 210 -4.54 16.70 6.58
CA ALA A 210 -3.69 17.84 6.24
C ALA A 210 -3.00 17.68 4.87
N ALA A 211 -2.49 16.48 4.57
CA ALA A 211 -1.87 16.20 3.27
C ALA A 211 -2.86 16.28 2.11
N LEU A 212 -4.07 15.74 2.29
CA LEU A 212 -5.14 15.76 1.28
C LEU A 212 -5.73 17.15 1.07
N GLU A 213 -5.87 17.94 2.13
CA GLU A 213 -6.27 19.34 2.04
C GLU A 213 -5.25 20.16 1.24
N HIS A 214 -3.95 19.95 1.47
CA HIS A 214 -2.93 20.60 0.68
C HIS A 214 -2.99 20.18 -0.79
N ILE A 215 -3.20 18.89 -1.09
CA ILE A 215 -3.42 18.41 -2.46
C ILE A 215 -4.65 19.08 -3.08
N PHE A 216 -5.75 19.19 -2.33
CA PHE A 216 -6.96 19.88 -2.79
C PHE A 216 -6.64 21.33 -3.16
N GLU A 217 -5.97 22.08 -2.27
CA GLU A 217 -5.64 23.49 -2.48
C GLU A 217 -4.75 23.71 -3.71
N LEU A 218 -3.77 22.83 -3.96
CA LEU A 218 -2.90 22.91 -5.14
C LEU A 218 -3.67 22.76 -6.47
N ASN A 219 -4.85 22.15 -6.45
CA ASN A 219 -5.64 21.84 -7.65
C ASN A 219 -6.98 22.58 -7.69
N ALA A 220 -7.35 23.26 -6.62
CA ALA A 220 -8.49 24.17 -6.57
C ALA A 220 -8.12 25.45 -7.32
N CYS A 221 -8.22 25.38 -8.64
CA CYS A 221 -8.12 26.53 -9.52
C CYS A 221 -9.39 27.36 -9.34
N ASP A 222 -9.46 28.23 -8.32
CA ASP A 222 -10.32 29.43 -8.24
C ASP A 222 -10.24 30.01 -6.81
N ASN A 223 -10.47 31.33 -6.65
CA ASN A 223 -10.51 32.02 -5.35
C ASN A 223 -11.57 31.48 -4.38
N ASP A 224 -12.45 30.58 -4.84
CA ASP A 224 -13.60 30.06 -4.09
C ASP A 224 -13.32 28.75 -3.33
N TYR A 225 -12.09 28.19 -3.39
CA TYR A 225 -11.71 26.95 -2.70
C TYR A 225 -12.62 25.76 -3.04
N ILE A 226 -13.00 25.63 -4.31
CA ILE A 226 -13.87 24.58 -4.82
C ILE A 226 -13.14 23.83 -5.94
N LEU A 227 -13.16 22.50 -5.91
CA LEU A 227 -12.50 21.65 -6.89
C LEU A 227 -13.47 21.33 -8.05
N SER A 228 -13.17 21.89 -9.21
CA SER A 228 -13.92 21.69 -10.45
C SER A 228 -13.60 20.35 -11.13
N ASP A 229 -14.36 20.02 -12.17
CA ASP A 229 -14.09 18.86 -13.04
C ASP A 229 -12.67 18.90 -13.63
N ASP A 230 -12.16 20.09 -13.97
CA ASP A 230 -10.80 20.28 -14.48
C ASP A 230 -9.75 20.00 -13.41
N GLY A 231 -9.98 20.44 -12.17
CA GLY A 231 -9.10 20.14 -11.03
C GLY A 231 -9.05 18.64 -10.73
N LEU A 232 -10.21 17.96 -10.71
CA LEU A 232 -10.29 16.50 -10.56
C LEU A 232 -9.58 15.76 -11.70
N ASN A 233 -9.77 16.22 -12.94
CA ASN A 233 -9.10 15.66 -14.10
C ASN A 233 -7.58 15.88 -14.03
N HIS A 234 -7.12 17.05 -13.58
CA HIS A 234 -5.70 17.35 -13.40
C HIS A 234 -5.07 16.44 -12.35
N ILE A 235 -5.71 16.25 -11.19
CA ILE A 235 -5.26 15.27 -10.18
C ILE A 235 -5.16 13.88 -10.81
N ASN A 236 -6.20 13.42 -11.50
CA ASN A 236 -6.23 12.07 -12.08
C ASN A 236 -5.16 11.89 -13.17
N ALA A 237 -5.02 12.86 -14.08
CA ALA A 237 -4.03 12.84 -15.14
C ALA A 237 -2.60 12.85 -14.58
N ARG A 238 -2.35 13.62 -13.52
CA ARG A 238 -1.06 13.67 -12.85
C ARG A 238 -0.74 12.35 -12.12
N CYS A 239 -1.72 11.74 -11.46
CA CYS A 239 -1.52 10.51 -10.67
C CYS A 239 -1.43 9.24 -11.53
N PHE A 240 -2.23 9.16 -12.60
CA PHE A 240 -2.43 7.90 -13.35
C PHE A 240 -2.08 8.01 -14.83
N SER A 241 -1.62 9.18 -15.29
CA SER A 241 -1.30 9.45 -16.71
C SER A 241 -2.46 9.18 -17.67
N ILE A 242 -3.69 9.18 -17.15
CA ILE A 242 -4.93 8.92 -17.90
C ILE A 242 -5.91 10.05 -17.58
N PRO A 243 -6.49 10.74 -18.58
CA PRO A 243 -7.54 11.72 -18.36
C PRO A 243 -8.79 11.08 -17.74
N LEU A 244 -9.41 11.77 -16.79
CA LEU A 244 -10.68 11.35 -16.22
C LEU A 244 -11.82 11.71 -17.17
N MET A 245 -12.54 10.69 -17.64
CA MET A 245 -13.70 10.93 -18.51
C MET A 245 -14.76 11.78 -17.78
N PRO A 246 -15.39 12.77 -18.45
CA PRO A 246 -16.39 13.65 -17.81
C PRO A 246 -17.59 12.90 -17.21
N SER A 247 -17.95 11.74 -17.76
CA SER A 247 -18.98 10.86 -17.18
C SER A 247 -18.54 10.26 -15.83
N ARG A 248 -17.25 9.91 -15.69
CA ARG A 248 -16.68 9.44 -14.43
C ARG A 248 -16.56 10.55 -13.40
N CYS A 249 -16.14 11.77 -13.79
CA CYS A 249 -16.15 12.93 -12.88
C CYS A 249 -17.53 13.14 -12.26
N ARG A 250 -18.56 13.24 -13.11
CA ARG A 250 -19.95 13.41 -12.66
C ARG A 250 -20.43 12.26 -11.76
N ALA A 251 -20.05 11.02 -12.06
CA ALA A 251 -20.39 9.88 -11.22
C ALA A 251 -19.73 9.96 -9.84
N LEU A 252 -18.47 10.40 -9.75
CA LEU A 252 -17.79 10.62 -8.47
C LEU A 252 -18.47 11.73 -7.66
N ILE A 253 -18.73 12.88 -8.28
CA ILE A 253 -19.39 14.03 -7.62
C ILE A 253 -20.78 13.63 -7.13
N LYS A 254 -21.58 12.95 -7.96
CA LYS A 254 -22.88 12.43 -7.56
C LYS A 254 -22.77 11.46 -6.38
N SER A 255 -21.77 10.58 -6.38
CA SER A 255 -21.57 9.65 -5.26
C SER A 255 -21.18 10.37 -3.95
N VAL A 256 -20.52 11.53 -4.03
CA VAL A 256 -20.25 12.38 -2.87
C VAL A 256 -21.53 13.08 -2.43
N GLN A 257 -22.30 13.65 -3.36
CA GLN A 257 -23.59 14.31 -3.07
C GLN A 257 -24.55 13.39 -2.30
N GLU A 258 -24.58 12.10 -2.66
CA GLU A 258 -25.41 11.08 -2.00
C GLU A 258 -24.94 10.77 -0.57
N LEU A 259 -23.63 10.87 -0.30
CA LEU A 259 -23.04 10.58 1.02
C LEU A 259 -22.97 11.81 1.93
N CYS A 260 -22.71 12.98 1.35
CA CYS A 260 -22.54 14.26 2.03
C CYS A 260 -23.04 15.38 1.10
N PRO A 261 -24.31 15.80 1.25
CA PRO A 261 -24.87 16.83 0.39
C PRO A 261 -24.14 18.16 0.44
N GLU A 262 -23.65 18.55 1.62
CA GLU A 262 -22.85 19.76 1.85
C GLU A 262 -21.42 19.67 1.28
N GLY A 263 -20.98 18.46 0.92
CA GLY A 263 -19.69 18.21 0.27
C GLY A 263 -19.64 18.67 -1.19
N VAL A 264 -20.77 19.08 -1.76
CA VAL A 264 -20.89 19.47 -3.16
C VAL A 264 -21.58 20.82 -3.26
N LYS A 265 -20.94 21.76 -3.95
CA LYS A 265 -21.50 23.07 -4.25
C LYS A 265 -21.47 23.29 -5.76
N GLU A 266 -22.63 23.58 -6.36
CA GLU A 266 -22.75 23.84 -7.80
C GLU A 266 -22.14 22.73 -8.68
N ASN A 267 -22.34 21.47 -8.28
CA ASN A 267 -21.76 20.30 -8.96
C ASN A 267 -20.21 20.29 -9.00
N ARG A 268 -19.58 20.86 -7.97
CA ARG A 268 -18.14 20.83 -7.72
C ARG A 268 -17.87 20.42 -6.27
N LEU A 269 -16.68 19.90 -5.98
CA LEU A 269 -16.36 19.39 -4.65
C LEU A 269 -15.83 20.48 -3.72
N THR A 270 -16.33 20.52 -2.50
CA THR A 270 -15.68 21.22 -1.39
C THR A 270 -14.53 20.37 -0.84
N VAL A 271 -13.71 20.93 0.06
CA VAL A 271 -12.67 20.17 0.77
C VAL A 271 -13.29 18.95 1.47
N ASP A 272 -14.40 19.15 2.18
CA ASP A 272 -15.11 18.07 2.87
C ASP A 272 -15.61 16.99 1.90
N GLY A 273 -16.16 17.40 0.75
CA GLY A 273 -16.57 16.47 -0.30
C GLY A 273 -15.40 15.66 -0.87
N PHE A 274 -14.23 16.28 -1.02
CA PHE A 274 -13.02 15.59 -1.43
C PHE A 274 -12.55 14.58 -0.38
N LEU A 275 -12.56 14.92 0.91
CA LEU A 275 -12.22 13.99 2.00
C LEU A 275 -13.21 12.81 2.08
N VAL A 276 -14.51 13.05 1.84
CA VAL A 276 -15.53 12.00 1.73
C VAL A 276 -15.26 11.08 0.55
N LEU A 277 -14.88 11.64 -0.61
CA LEU A 277 -14.48 10.86 -1.79
C LEU A 277 -13.29 9.95 -1.48
N ILE A 278 -12.27 10.46 -0.79
CA ILE A 278 -11.10 9.66 -0.40
C ILE A 278 -11.50 8.58 0.61
N THR A 279 -12.35 8.90 1.59
CA THR A 279 -12.86 7.92 2.56
C THR A 279 -13.62 6.80 1.84
N LYS A 280 -14.42 7.12 0.82
CA LYS A 280 -15.09 6.12 -0.04
C LYS A 280 -14.09 5.21 -0.75
N LEU A 281 -12.97 5.73 -1.26
CA LEU A 281 -11.93 4.89 -1.86
C LEU A 281 -11.33 3.89 -0.87
N ILE A 282 -11.14 4.29 0.39
CA ILE A 282 -10.67 3.38 1.44
C ILE A 282 -11.70 2.27 1.70
N MET A 283 -12.98 2.62 1.79
CA MET A 283 -14.07 1.66 1.98
C MET A 283 -14.21 0.68 0.82
N ASP A 284 -14.01 1.15 -0.41
CA ASP A 284 -13.96 0.36 -1.64
C ASP A 284 -12.69 -0.52 -1.75
N ARG A 285 -11.82 -0.53 -0.72
CA ARG A 285 -10.49 -1.19 -0.71
C ARG A 285 -9.56 -0.72 -1.84
N LYS A 286 -9.68 0.53 -2.29
CA LYS A 286 -8.84 1.16 -3.33
C LYS A 286 -7.70 1.97 -2.71
N LEU A 287 -7.03 1.44 -1.68
CA LEU A 287 -5.92 2.10 -0.98
C LEU A 287 -4.77 2.48 -1.91
N ARG A 288 -4.50 1.64 -2.93
CA ARG A 288 -3.48 1.94 -3.95
C ARG A 288 -3.72 3.28 -4.65
N THR A 289 -4.97 3.62 -4.95
CA THR A 289 -5.34 4.89 -5.60
C THR A 289 -4.98 6.09 -4.72
N LEU A 290 -5.30 6.02 -3.42
CA LEU A 290 -4.96 7.04 -2.44
C LEU A 290 -3.43 7.19 -2.29
N TRP A 291 -2.72 6.08 -2.11
CA TRP A 291 -1.27 6.11 -1.95
C TRP A 291 -0.52 6.57 -3.21
N THR A 292 -1.01 6.22 -4.41
CA THR A 292 -0.49 6.80 -5.64
C THR A 292 -0.65 8.32 -5.64
N MET A 293 -1.83 8.82 -5.28
CA MET A 293 -2.06 10.27 -5.18
C MET A 293 -1.08 10.92 -4.18
N LEU A 294 -0.99 10.41 -2.96
CA LEU A 294 -0.07 10.93 -1.94
C LEU A 294 1.38 10.99 -2.46
N ARG A 295 1.89 9.91 -3.06
CA ARG A 295 3.28 9.88 -3.57
C ARG A 295 3.50 10.80 -4.76
N THR A 296 2.54 10.90 -5.68
CA THR A 296 2.62 11.83 -6.83
C THR A 296 2.73 13.29 -6.40
N PHE A 297 2.15 13.62 -5.24
CA PHE A 297 2.25 14.95 -4.63
C PHE A 297 3.37 15.07 -3.59
N GLY A 298 4.27 14.09 -3.52
CA GLY A 298 5.51 14.18 -2.74
C GLY A 298 5.44 13.65 -1.32
N TYR A 299 4.37 12.96 -0.93
CA TYR A 299 4.28 12.40 0.42
C TYR A 299 4.89 11.00 0.49
N ASN A 300 5.70 10.76 1.52
CA ASN A 300 6.28 9.45 1.83
C ASN A 300 5.28 8.53 2.56
N ASN A 301 5.73 7.33 2.96
CA ASN A 301 4.91 6.33 3.66
C ASN A 301 4.46 6.77 5.07
N ASP A 302 5.06 7.81 5.65
CA ASP A 302 4.67 8.42 6.92
C ASP A 302 3.77 9.66 6.73
N ILE A 303 3.35 9.91 5.49
CA ILE A 303 2.54 11.06 5.04
C ILE A 303 3.24 12.39 5.34
N ARG A 304 4.56 12.44 5.10
CA ARG A 304 5.37 13.66 5.18
C ARG A 304 5.91 14.01 3.81
N LEU A 305 6.06 15.30 3.54
CA LEU A 305 6.63 15.75 2.29
C LEU A 305 8.11 15.32 2.21
N VAL A 306 8.51 14.71 1.09
CA VAL A 306 9.91 14.31 0.87
C VAL A 306 10.80 15.53 0.64
N ASP A 307 12.02 15.50 1.19
CA ASP A 307 12.97 16.61 1.08
C ASP A 307 13.31 16.98 -0.37
N GLU A 308 13.27 16.01 -1.28
CA GLU A 308 13.52 16.23 -2.72
C GLU A 308 12.48 17.16 -3.38
N MET A 309 11.26 17.19 -2.86
CA MET A 309 10.23 18.14 -3.31
C MET A 309 10.52 19.56 -2.85
N ILE A 310 11.43 19.74 -1.88
CA ILE A 310 11.83 21.04 -1.38
C ILE A 310 13.16 21.40 -2.03
N PRO A 311 13.19 22.44 -2.86
CA PRO A 311 14.36 22.75 -3.65
C PRO A 311 15.40 23.52 -2.80
N TYR A 312 15.98 22.87 -1.79
CA TYR A 312 17.03 23.44 -0.93
C TYR A 312 18.28 23.87 -1.71
N SER A 313 18.54 23.21 -2.84
CA SER A 313 19.77 23.37 -3.64
C SER A 313 19.62 24.25 -4.88
N SER A 314 18.39 24.65 -5.25
CA SER A 314 18.17 25.48 -6.45
C SER A 314 18.55 26.94 -6.24
N PHE A 315 18.63 27.39 -4.99
CA PHE A 315 18.97 28.76 -4.63
C PHE A 315 20.45 28.88 -4.22
N LYS A 316 21.30 29.26 -5.18
CA LYS A 316 22.69 29.65 -4.88
C LYS A 316 22.72 31.12 -4.47
N ARG A 317 22.89 31.38 -3.18
CA ARG A 317 23.08 32.73 -2.65
C ARG A 317 24.42 33.28 -3.13
N ILE A 318 24.41 34.46 -3.74
CA ILE A 318 25.61 35.23 -4.05
C ILE A 318 26.01 36.02 -2.78
N LEU A 319 27.31 36.22 -2.54
CA LEU A 319 27.78 37.11 -1.47
C LEU A 319 27.16 38.50 -1.66
N ASP A 320 26.75 39.12 -0.55
CA ASP A 320 26.10 40.44 -0.48
C ASP A 320 24.64 40.54 -0.98
N GLN A 321 23.97 39.41 -1.25
CA GLN A 321 22.54 39.40 -1.58
C GLN A 321 21.63 39.15 -0.36
N SER A 322 20.50 39.88 -0.29
CA SER A 322 19.37 39.59 0.59
C SER A 322 18.30 38.73 -0.11
N VAL A 323 17.59 37.91 0.66
CA VAL A 323 16.49 37.08 0.17
C VAL A 323 15.22 37.56 0.85
N GLU A 324 14.25 37.95 0.04
CA GLU A 324 12.94 38.42 0.50
C GLU A 324 11.83 37.61 -0.16
N LEU A 325 10.69 37.53 0.52
CA LEU A 325 9.51 36.88 -0.04
C LEU A 325 8.90 37.76 -1.13
N THR A 326 8.51 37.14 -2.24
CA THR A 326 7.77 37.84 -3.29
C THR A 326 6.37 38.24 -2.79
N ASN A 327 5.75 39.22 -3.44
CA ASN A 327 4.36 39.60 -3.13
C ASN A 327 3.38 38.42 -3.29
N GLU A 328 3.67 37.50 -4.22
CA GLU A 328 2.90 36.27 -4.41
C GLU A 328 3.06 35.31 -3.22
N ALA A 329 4.30 35.10 -2.76
CA ALA A 329 4.57 34.29 -1.56
C ALA A 329 3.91 34.88 -0.32
N ILE A 330 4.03 36.20 -0.12
CA ILE A 330 3.36 36.93 0.98
C ILE A 330 1.84 36.79 0.87
N GLY A 331 1.27 36.92 -0.33
CA GLY A 331 -0.15 36.72 -0.57
C GLY A 331 -0.61 35.31 -0.20
N SER A 332 0.19 34.29 -0.56
CA SER A 332 -0.07 32.90 -0.18
C SER A 332 -0.02 32.69 1.32
N LEU A 333 1.01 33.21 2.00
CA LEU A 333 1.12 33.13 3.45
C LEU A 333 -0.02 33.85 4.18
N ARG A 334 -0.51 34.98 3.65
CA ARG A 334 -1.70 35.67 4.20
C ARG A 334 -2.94 34.82 4.08
N ARG A 335 -3.16 34.16 2.93
CA ARG A 335 -4.30 33.22 2.76
C ARG A 335 -4.25 32.09 3.79
N VAL A 336 -3.08 31.48 3.95
CA VAL A 336 -2.86 30.44 4.98
C VAL A 336 -3.13 31.00 6.38
N TYR A 337 -2.56 32.15 6.73
CA TYR A 337 -2.75 32.78 8.04
C TYR A 337 -4.22 33.07 8.37
N HIS A 338 -4.97 33.63 7.42
CA HIS A 338 -6.39 33.94 7.59
C HIS A 338 -7.26 32.68 7.72
N ARG A 339 -6.87 31.55 7.10
CA ARG A 339 -7.57 30.27 7.24
C ARG A 339 -7.60 29.77 8.69
N PHE A 340 -6.54 30.02 9.46
CA PHE A 340 -6.43 29.56 10.85
C PHE A 340 -6.99 30.54 11.89
N ASN A 341 -7.61 31.66 11.48
CA ASN A 341 -8.35 32.59 12.36
C ASN A 341 -7.73 32.81 13.76
N ASN A 342 -6.45 33.22 13.78
CA ASN A 342 -5.53 33.37 14.93
C ASN A 342 -4.80 32.07 15.31
N LEU A 343 -3.54 31.98 14.85
CA LEU A 343 -2.61 30.88 15.16
C LEU A 343 -2.35 30.77 16.67
N GLY A 344 -3.08 29.88 17.34
CA GLY A 344 -2.71 29.40 18.68
C GLY A 344 -1.59 28.35 18.62
N PRO A 345 -0.95 28.01 19.75
CA PRO A 345 0.14 27.03 19.81
C PRO A 345 -0.24 25.65 19.22
N GLN A 346 -1.46 25.17 19.50
CA GLN A 346 -1.97 23.90 18.99
C GLN A 346 -2.26 23.94 17.48
N MET A 347 -2.62 25.11 16.95
CA MET A 347 -2.86 25.29 15.52
C MET A 347 -1.56 25.38 14.73
N MET A 348 -0.47 25.85 15.34
CA MET A 348 0.85 25.80 14.72
C MET A 348 1.33 24.36 14.51
N GLU A 349 1.11 23.47 15.48
CA GLU A 349 1.48 22.04 15.32
C GLU A 349 0.74 21.40 14.15
N SER A 350 -0.57 21.68 14.00
CA SER A 350 -1.37 21.19 12.88
C SER A 350 -0.91 21.75 11.53
N LEU A 351 -0.55 23.04 11.48
CA LEU A 351 -0.07 23.69 10.25
C LEU A 351 1.21 23.04 9.71
N PHE A 352 2.11 22.61 10.59
CA PHE A 352 3.38 21.99 10.23
C PHE A 352 3.36 20.47 10.31
N GLU A 353 2.19 19.84 10.47
CA GLU A 353 2.08 18.38 10.69
C GLU A 353 2.62 17.55 9.50
N THR A 354 2.58 18.11 8.30
CA THR A 354 3.06 17.50 7.06
C THR A 354 4.45 17.99 6.62
N ALA A 355 5.06 18.90 7.39
CA ALA A 355 6.38 19.43 7.10
C ALA A 355 7.46 18.34 7.24
N PRO A 356 8.60 18.49 6.54
CA PRO A 356 9.74 17.59 6.70
C PRO A 356 10.34 17.67 8.11
N GLU A 357 11.06 16.61 8.52
CA GLU A 357 11.87 16.66 9.73
C GLU A 357 13.11 17.54 9.55
N ARG A 358 13.55 18.17 10.64
CA ARG A 358 14.79 18.94 10.69
C ARG A 358 16.02 18.06 10.85
#